data_AF-A0A078JEG1-F1
#
_entry.id   AF-A0A078JEG1-F1
#
_cell.length_a   1.000
_cell.length_b   1.000
_cell.length_c   1.000
_cell.angle_alpha   90.00
_cell.angle_beta   90.00
_cell.angle_gamma   90.00
#
_symmetry.space_group_name_H-M   'P 1'
#
loop_
_entity.id
_entity.type
_entity.pdbx_description
1 polymer ?
#
loop_
_entity_poly.entity_id
_entity_poly.type
_entity_poly.pdbx_seq_one_letter_code
_entity_poly.pdbx_strand_id
1 'polypeptide(L)'
;MEMAFHGIREVENYFAPLLHRFKTRSEWKQIHASVITHGLSQSSFIVTKMVDLCDKIGDIEYATRLFNHVSNPNVFLYNSIIRAYTHNSLYPSVIRIYKQMLANSLEFPDRKFTVTSSNSGLTATS
;
A
#
# COMPACT_ATOMS: atom_id res chain seq x y z
N MET A 1 0.96 11.94 -20.81
CA MET A 1 1.04 10.86 -19.80
C MET A 1 1.51 11.38 -18.42
N GLU A 2 2.39 12.40 -18.35
CA GLU A 2 2.79 13.06 -17.07
C GLU A 2 1.68 13.86 -16.36
N MET A 3 0.71 14.41 -17.11
CA MET A 3 -0.39 15.22 -16.56
C MET A 3 -1.34 14.42 -15.64
N ALA A 4 -1.43 13.09 -15.81
CA ALA A 4 -2.29 12.23 -14.98
C ALA A 4 -1.67 11.93 -13.60
N PHE A 5 -0.35 11.81 -13.53
CA PHE A 5 0.37 11.59 -12.27
C PHE A 5 0.43 12.85 -11.39
N HIS A 6 0.45 14.04 -12.00
CA HIS A 6 0.41 15.30 -11.25
C HIS A 6 -0.94 15.49 -10.55
N GLY A 7 -2.05 15.22 -11.25
CA GLY A 7 -3.39 15.31 -10.69
C GLY A 7 -3.62 14.38 -9.49
N ILE A 8 -3.11 13.14 -9.55
CA ILE A 8 -3.20 12.20 -8.42
C ILE A 8 -2.42 12.74 -7.21
N ARG A 9 -1.19 13.25 -7.42
CA ARG A 9 -0.34 13.77 -6.33
C ARG A 9 -0.91 15.02 -5.65
N GLU A 10 -1.64 15.87 -6.38
CA GLU A 10 -2.34 17.03 -5.81
C GLU A 10 -3.55 16.62 -4.96
N VAL A 11 -4.32 15.64 -5.43
CA VAL A 11 -5.45 15.09 -4.67
C VAL A 11 -4.95 14.41 -3.39
N GLU A 12 -3.84 13.68 -3.46
CA GLU A 12 -3.17 13.08 -2.30
C GLU A 12 -2.76 14.12 -1.25
N ASN A 13 -2.23 15.27 -1.68
CA ASN A 13 -1.88 16.39 -0.81
C ASN A 13 -3.09 17.14 -0.24
N TYR A 14 -4.22 17.19 -0.96
CA TYR A 14 -5.48 17.75 -0.46
C TYR A 14 -6.08 16.90 0.66
N PHE A 15 -6.06 15.57 0.52
CA PHE A 15 -6.64 14.65 1.51
C PHE A 15 -5.72 14.43 2.73
N ALA A 16 -4.40 14.52 2.59
CA ALA A 16 -3.45 14.29 3.67
C ALA A 16 -3.71 15.09 4.98
N PRO A 17 -3.94 16.43 4.96
CA PRO A 17 -4.25 17.19 6.17
C PRO A 17 -5.67 16.92 6.69
N LEU A 18 -6.63 16.60 5.81
CA LEU A 18 -7.99 16.25 6.19
C LEU A 18 -7.98 14.96 7.01
N LEU A 19 -7.23 13.95 6.56
CA LEU A 19 -7.08 12.68 7.25
C LEU A 19 -6.50 12.83 8.67
N HIS A 20 -5.65 13.83 8.94
CA HIS A 20 -5.12 14.08 10.28
C HIS A 20 -6.16 14.65 11.27
N ARG A 21 -7.29 15.20 10.78
CA ARG A 21 -8.23 15.99 11.58
C ARG A 21 -9.39 15.20 12.17
N PHE A 22 -9.63 13.99 11.70
CA PHE A 22 -10.81 13.22 12.05
C PHE A 22 -10.54 12.17 13.13
N LYS A 23 -11.45 12.09 14.10
CA LYS A 23 -11.31 11.24 15.29
C LYS A 23 -12.47 10.28 15.48
N THR A 24 -13.57 10.43 14.74
CA THR A 24 -14.81 9.69 14.98
C THR A 24 -15.19 8.77 13.81
N ARG A 25 -15.91 7.69 14.13
CA ARG A 25 -16.39 6.70 13.15
C ARG A 25 -17.36 7.29 12.11
N SER A 26 -18.04 8.40 12.45
CA SER A 26 -18.98 9.10 11.56
C SER A 26 -18.25 9.86 10.45
N GLU A 27 -17.22 10.61 10.81
CA GLU A 27 -16.36 11.34 9.85
C GLU A 27 -15.66 10.36 8.90
N TRP A 28 -15.22 9.21 9.43
CA TRP A 28 -14.61 8.15 8.65
C TRP A 28 -15.53 7.64 7.51
N LYS A 29 -16.82 7.42 7.77
CA LYS A 29 -17.78 6.96 6.74
C LYS A 29 -17.95 7.96 5.61
N GLN A 30 -17.95 9.26 5.93
CA GLN A 30 -18.07 10.33 4.93
C GLN A 30 -16.84 10.37 4.01
N ILE A 31 -15.64 10.18 4.58
CA ILE A 31 -14.41 10.09 3.79
C ILE A 31 -14.43 8.87 2.89
N HIS A 32 -14.79 7.70 3.42
CA HIS A 32 -14.85 6.49 2.60
C HIS A 32 -15.86 6.62 1.45
N ALA A 33 -17.02 7.22 1.71
CA ALA A 33 -17.98 7.54 0.65
C ALA A 33 -17.35 8.47 -0.41
N SER A 34 -16.65 9.53 0.01
CA SER A 34 -15.95 10.43 -0.91
C SER A 34 -14.85 9.73 -1.72
N VAL A 35 -14.06 8.86 -1.08
CA VAL A 35 -13.03 8.05 -1.75
C VAL A 35 -13.64 7.16 -2.84
N ILE A 36 -14.78 6.54 -2.56
CA ILE A 36 -15.50 5.72 -3.54
C ILE A 36 -16.05 6.59 -4.68
N THR A 37 -16.73 7.71 -4.38
CA THR A 37 -17.37 8.53 -5.42
C THR A 37 -16.36 9.20 -6.35
N HIS A 38 -15.12 9.41 -5.89
CA HIS A 38 -14.02 9.93 -6.72
C HIS A 38 -13.15 8.83 -7.36
N GLY A 39 -13.52 7.55 -7.21
CA GLY A 39 -12.79 6.43 -7.83
C GLY A 39 -11.40 6.16 -7.21
N LEU A 40 -11.17 6.60 -5.97
CA LEU A 40 -9.88 6.51 -5.29
C LEU A 40 -9.72 5.24 -4.44
N SER A 41 -10.71 4.33 -4.45
CA SER A 41 -10.70 3.11 -3.63
C SER A 41 -9.59 2.12 -3.98
N GLN A 42 -9.02 2.20 -5.18
CA GLN A 42 -7.87 1.40 -5.61
C GLN A 42 -6.51 2.12 -5.39
N SER A 43 -6.50 3.37 -4.93
CA SER A 43 -5.25 4.10 -4.66
C SER A 43 -4.60 3.56 -3.39
N SER A 44 -3.46 2.88 -3.55
CA SER A 44 -2.66 2.42 -2.41
C SER A 44 -2.32 3.55 -1.45
N PHE A 45 -2.07 4.77 -1.94
CA PHE A 45 -1.78 5.92 -1.08
C PHE A 45 -2.96 6.29 -0.19
N ILE A 46 -4.14 6.49 -0.79
CA ILE A 46 -5.35 6.88 -0.06
C ILE A 46 -5.71 5.78 0.95
N VAL A 47 -5.68 4.52 0.51
CA VAL A 47 -5.99 3.39 1.36
C VAL A 47 -4.97 3.23 2.49
N THR A 48 -3.68 3.49 2.26
CA THR A 48 -2.65 3.50 3.33
C THR A 48 -3.05 4.48 4.44
N LYS A 49 -3.45 5.70 4.07
CA LYS A 49 -3.88 6.69 5.06
C LYS A 49 -5.14 6.26 5.79
N MET A 50 -6.08 5.63 5.10
CA MET A 50 -7.30 5.11 5.73
C MET A 50 -6.98 3.97 6.71
N VAL A 51 -6.06 3.06 6.37
CA VAL A 51 -5.59 1.99 7.27
C VAL A 51 -4.91 2.57 8.51
N ASP A 52 -4.01 3.55 8.36
CA ASP A 52 -3.36 4.22 9.49
C ASP A 52 -4.38 4.90 10.43
N LEU A 53 -5.49 5.40 9.89
CA LEU A 53 -6.58 5.95 10.72
C LEU A 53 -7.38 4.85 11.41
N CYS A 54 -7.68 3.76 10.72
CA CYS A 54 -8.39 2.62 11.30
C CYS A 54 -7.64 1.99 12.47
N ASP A 55 -6.31 1.92 12.38
CA ASP A 55 -5.43 1.50 13.47
C ASP A 55 -5.60 2.40 14.71
N LYS A 56 -5.60 3.73 14.51
CA LYS A 56 -5.79 4.72 15.60
C LYS A 56 -7.15 4.64 16.29
N ILE A 57 -8.21 4.31 15.55
CA ILE A 57 -9.57 4.18 16.11
C ILE A 57 -9.91 2.74 16.54
N GLY A 58 -8.96 1.80 16.41
CA GLY A 58 -9.12 0.41 16.83
C GLY A 58 -10.04 -0.44 15.94
N ASP A 59 -10.26 -0.06 14.68
CA ASP A 59 -11.12 -0.78 13.73
C ASP A 59 -10.31 -1.59 12.71
N ILE A 60 -9.58 -2.59 13.21
CA ILE A 60 -8.69 -3.44 12.39
C ILE A 60 -9.45 -4.27 11.34
N GLU A 61 -10.69 -4.65 11.63
CA GLU A 61 -11.53 -5.38 10.68
C GLU A 61 -11.86 -4.51 9.46
N TYR A 62 -12.16 -3.24 9.70
CA TYR A 62 -12.38 -2.29 8.61
C TYR A 62 -11.09 -2.00 7.83
N ALA A 63 -9.96 -1.83 8.50
CA ALA A 63 -8.64 -1.71 7.86
C ALA A 63 -8.33 -2.90 6.93
N THR A 64 -8.68 -4.10 7.37
CA THR A 64 -8.49 -5.35 6.61
C THR A 64 -9.33 -5.37 5.34
N ARG A 65 -10.60 -4.92 5.41
CA ARG A 65 -11.49 -4.83 4.26
C ARG A 65 -10.97 -3.85 3.21
N LEU A 66 -10.47 -2.70 3.66
CA LEU A 66 -9.83 -1.72 2.77
C LEU A 66 -8.62 -2.31 2.05
N PHE A 67 -7.72 -2.95 2.80
CA PHE A 67 -6.52 -3.58 2.24
C PHE A 67 -6.88 -4.64 1.18
N ASN A 68 -7.81 -5.54 1.51
CA ASN A 68 -8.23 -6.61 0.61
C ASN A 68 -8.95 -6.11 -0.65
N HIS A 69 -9.47 -4.87 -0.64
CA HIS A 69 -10.13 -4.28 -1.80
C HIS A 69 -9.11 -3.76 -2.83
N VAL A 70 -7.87 -3.48 -2.44
CA VAL A 70 -6.83 -2.96 -3.34
C VAL A 70 -6.21 -4.11 -4.13
N SER A 71 -6.31 -4.04 -5.46
CA SER A 71 -5.83 -5.11 -6.34
C SER A 71 -4.30 -5.22 -6.41
N ASN A 72 -3.60 -4.08 -6.37
CA ASN A 72 -2.13 -4.02 -6.41
C ASN A 72 -1.59 -3.13 -5.28
N PRO A 73 -1.55 -3.63 -4.04
CA PRO A 73 -1.04 -2.88 -2.90
C PRO A 73 0.47 -2.64 -3.02
N ASN A 74 0.90 -1.40 -2.80
CA ASN A 74 2.33 -1.07 -2.74
C ASN A 74 2.93 -1.38 -1.35
N VAL A 75 4.27 -1.29 -1.25
CA VAL A 75 5.02 -1.56 -0.01
C VAL A 75 4.54 -0.70 1.17
N PHE A 76 4.12 0.55 0.94
CA PHE A 76 3.62 1.42 2.01
C PHE A 76 2.31 0.89 2.60
N LEU A 77 1.39 0.44 1.75
CA LEU A 77 0.12 -0.14 2.18
C LEU A 77 0.35 -1.46 2.95
N TYR A 78 1.23 -2.34 2.46
CA TYR A 78 1.63 -3.54 3.19
C TYR A 78 2.20 -3.22 4.58
N ASN A 79 3.11 -2.25 4.66
CA ASN A 79 3.71 -1.86 5.94
C ASN A 79 2.68 -1.28 6.90
N SER A 80 1.72 -0.50 6.40
CA SER A 80 0.64 0.07 7.22
C SER A 80 -0.25 -1.02 7.80
N ILE A 81 -0.71 -1.99 6.99
CA ILE A 81 -1.58 -3.07 7.51
C ILE A 81 -0.82 -4.04 8.43
N ILE A 82 0.46 -4.31 8.19
CA ILE A 82 1.31 -5.11 9.07
C ILE A 82 1.44 -4.45 10.44
N ARG A 83 1.67 -3.13 10.47
CA ARG A 83 1.72 -2.35 11.70
C ARG A 83 0.40 -2.42 12.47
N ALA A 84 -0.72 -2.23 11.76
CA ALA A 84 -2.04 -2.30 12.37
C ALA A 84 -2.33 -3.67 12.99
N TYR A 85 -2.01 -4.77 12.30
CA TYR A 85 -2.13 -6.12 12.88
C TYR A 85 -1.21 -6.33 14.08
N THR A 86 0.00 -5.76 14.06
CA THR A 86 0.97 -5.87 15.16
C THR A 86 0.47 -5.16 16.42
N HIS A 87 -0.04 -3.93 16.28
CA HIS A 87 -0.64 -3.18 17.40
C HIS A 87 -1.84 -3.90 18.01
N ASN A 88 -2.61 -4.61 17.19
CA ASN A 88 -3.77 -5.40 17.62
C ASN A 88 -3.41 -6.84 18.06
N SER A 89 -2.12 -7.17 18.20
CA SER A 89 -1.63 -8.51 18.63
C SER A 89 -2.07 -9.68 17.73
N LEU A 90 -2.36 -9.41 16.45
CA LEU A 90 -2.80 -10.39 15.45
C LEU A 90 -1.63 -10.98 14.65
N TYR A 91 -0.66 -11.57 15.35
CA TYR A 91 0.60 -12.06 14.77
C TYR A 91 0.46 -13.09 13.63
N PRO A 92 -0.50 -14.04 13.66
CA PRO A 92 -0.71 -14.94 12.53
C PRO A 92 -1.05 -14.21 11.23
N SER A 93 -1.83 -13.12 11.33
CA SER A 93 -2.15 -12.26 10.19
C SER A 93 -0.92 -11.51 9.69
N VAL A 94 -0.05 -11.04 10.58
CA VAL A 94 1.21 -10.38 10.20
C VAL A 94 2.06 -11.29 9.32
N ILE A 95 2.29 -12.53 9.74
CA ILE A 95 3.11 -13.51 8.99
C ILE A 95 2.47 -13.79 7.62
N ARG A 96 1.15 -13.97 7.58
CA ARG A 96 0.41 -14.20 6.33
C ARG A 96 0.56 -13.04 5.35
N ILE A 97 0.37 -11.80 5.80
CA ILE A 97 0.47 -10.62 4.95
C ILE A 97 1.91 -10.39 4.47
N TYR A 98 2.90 -10.62 5.34
CA TYR A 98 4.30 -10.51 4.95
C TYR A 98 4.66 -11.51 3.85
N LYS A 99 4.20 -12.77 3.95
CA LYS A 99 4.36 -13.77 2.89
C LYS A 99 3.68 -13.35 1.59
N GLN A 100 2.47 -12.78 1.67
CA GLN A 100 1.77 -12.24 0.50
C GLN A 100 2.56 -11.10 -0.17
N MET A 101 3.15 -10.19 0.60
CA MET A 101 4.00 -9.12 0.08
C MET A 101 5.20 -9.68 -0.68
N LEU A 102 5.87 -10.70 -0.12
CA LEU A 102 7.02 -11.34 -0.77
C LEU A 102 6.61 -12.04 -2.07
N ALA A 103 5.51 -12.79 -2.07
CA ALA A 103 5.00 -13.45 -3.29
C ALA A 103 4.70 -12.44 -4.40
N ASN A 104 4.00 -11.35 -4.07
CA ASN A 104 3.66 -10.31 -5.05
C ASN A 104 4.90 -9.55 -5.55
N SER A 105 5.93 -9.39 -4.70
CA SER A 105 7.21 -8.77 -5.09
C SER A 105 8.04 -9.67 -6.02
N LEU A 106 7.86 -10.99 -5.93
CA LEU A 106 8.47 -11.96 -6.84
C LEU A 106 7.72 -12.02 -8.19
N GLU A 107 6.41 -11.79 -8.20
CA GLU A 107 5.59 -11.74 -9.42
C GLU A 107 5.79 -10.46 -10.23
N PHE A 108 6.09 -9.33 -9.59
CA PHE A 108 6.37 -8.04 -10.25
C PHE A 108 7.76 -7.51 -9.86
N PRO A 109 8.85 -8.13 -10.34
CA PRO A 109 10.23 -7.80 -9.97
C PRO A 109 10.73 -6.54 -10.70
N ASP A 110 10.04 -5.41 -10.58
CA ASP A 110 10.53 -4.16 -11.19
C ASP A 110 11.47 -3.41 -10.24
N ARG A 111 12.77 -3.75 -10.33
CA ARG A 111 13.92 -2.83 -10.33
C ARG A 111 15.20 -3.62 -10.60
N LYS A 112 15.70 -3.52 -11.83
CA LYS A 112 17.07 -3.85 -12.29
C LYS A 112 18.00 -4.43 -11.22
N PHE A 113 18.07 -5.75 -11.13
CA PHE A 113 19.35 -6.40 -10.91
C PHE A 113 19.72 -7.05 -12.24
N THR A 114 20.42 -6.30 -13.09
CA THR A 114 21.28 -6.92 -14.12
C THR A 114 22.28 -7.77 -13.37
N VAL A 115 21.95 -9.05 -13.18
CA VAL A 115 22.96 -10.07 -12.96
C VAL A 115 23.67 -10.18 -14.31
N THR A 116 24.68 -9.35 -14.53
CA THR A 116 25.68 -9.62 -15.57
C THR A 116 26.41 -10.87 -15.14
N SER A 117 25.82 -12.01 -15.51
CA SER A 117 26.55 -13.23 -15.78
C SER A 117 27.39 -12.97 -17.03
N SER A 118 28.46 -12.20 -16.88
CA SER A 118 29.52 -12.13 -17.89
C SER A 118 30.32 -13.41 -17.78
N ASN A 119 29.75 -14.47 -18.37
CA ASN A 119 30.50 -15.61 -18.84
C ASN A 119 31.27 -15.12 -20.08
N SER A 120 32.53 -14.74 -19.91
CA SER A 120 33.45 -14.52 -21.04
C SER A 120 34.78 -15.18 -20.71
N GLY A 121 34.93 -16.41 -21.21
CA GLY A 121 36.18 -17.13 -21.23
C GLY A 121 37.27 -16.34 -21.96
N LEU A 122 38.46 -16.34 -21.37
CA LEU A 122 39.71 -15.90 -22.00
C LEU A 122 40.46 -17.19 -22.40
N THR A 123 40.43 -17.54 -23.69
CA THR A 123 41.41 -17.22 -24.76
C THR A 123 42.36 -18.39 -25.02
N ALA A 124 42.06 -19.16 -26.08
CA ALA A 124 43.09 -19.89 -26.81
C ALA A 124 43.52 -19.00 -27.99
N THR A 125 44.80 -18.67 -28.07
CA THR A 125 45.41 -18.09 -29.26
C THR A 125 46.43 -19.06 -29.80
N SER A 126 46.36 -19.20 -31.13
CA SER A 126 47.09 -20.05 -32.06
C SER A 126 48.62 -20.10 -31.89
#